data_AF-A0A9P8FRV8-F1
#
_entry.id   AF-A0A9P8FRV8-F1
#
_cell.length_a   1.000
_cell.length_b   1.000
_cell.length_c   1.000
_cell.angle_alpha   90.00
_cell.angle_beta   90.00
_cell.angle_gamma   90.00
#
_symmetry.space_group_name_H-M   'P 1'
#
loop_
_entity.id
_entity.type
_entity.pdbx_description
1 polymer ?
#
loop_
_entity_poly.entity_id
_entity_poly.type
_entity_poly.pdbx_seq_one_letter_code
_entity_poly.pdbx_strand_id
1 'polypeptide(L)'
;MSKNFLRRSFDQLPEFPSPPKTLTSKSRVFKVCVITTVAILFLHIFTNLTHRIDDFGLAKIDEKPAYLHLLIPASHPDQNLCKVVLSAGILNYPAPRLLNWNQSFDNPDLVEGGSHIAKISGVKTYLDNMDSARDSDLVLMVDGYDIWFQLRPQTVLDRYFDINRRADERVRRELGSGVVEAHNIHQQIVFSCQKRCWPWSEEDPACYAVPESSLPNDIYGPETDTDIGDEKNPYIKYRQRFLNSGVAMGTVRAMRKLFTEAMVRAEQDPNFGSDQKIFTQLFGEQEVAREALRQASTSPWKRLLQNIHSDERLGRFKKEHLDAVKGKDLEFGLGVDYESSIGLATVFAEDDTDWLTASNQEQLEQADSVRGIEVSSSRLRNTLGDIAQTVPPFWTFERQDLPREQPWSDVSLFTDVWTGIAPAVIHHNAHRDGMKSLREEWWNRAWYQEHARTLYNSHVIAPLGPLAISGGKQWWSSEDWKGGARIDPQASTNETWVRYEEMCDGTEDEVFRDGLGPWRLPDDH
;
A
#
# COMPACT_ATOMS: atom_id res chain seq x y z
N MET A 1 -1.73 51.19 72.95
CA MET A 1 -1.35 50.09 73.87
C MET A 1 -0.45 49.14 73.06
N SER A 2 0.88 49.20 73.19
CA SER A 2 1.73 48.38 74.09
C SER A 2 1.61 46.89 73.73
N LYS A 3 2.59 46.08 73.30
CA LYS A 3 4.08 46.01 73.35
C LYS A 3 4.53 45.13 72.15
N ASN A 4 5.59 45.44 71.39
CA ASN A 4 7.02 45.11 71.60
C ASN A 4 7.35 43.63 71.89
N PHE A 5 8.30 43.06 71.15
CA PHE A 5 9.64 42.58 71.58
C PHE A 5 10.40 42.04 70.32
N LEU A 6 11.44 42.73 69.80
CA LEU A 6 12.89 42.61 70.12
C LEU A 6 13.49 41.27 69.61
N ARG A 7 14.67 41.17 68.95
CA ARG A 7 15.93 41.92 69.16
C ARG A 7 17.02 41.52 68.13
N ARG A 8 17.80 42.52 67.65
CA ARG A 8 19.29 42.63 67.39
C ARG A 8 20.01 41.57 66.51
N SER A 9 21.03 41.90 65.68
CA SER A 9 22.22 42.79 65.80
C SER A 9 22.80 43.08 64.38
N PHE A 10 23.14 44.31 63.92
CA PHE A 10 24.42 45.09 63.99
C PHE A 10 25.70 44.24 63.81
N ASP A 11 26.66 44.49 62.91
CA ASP A 11 27.30 45.70 62.30
C ASP A 11 27.84 45.35 60.87
N GLN A 12 28.13 46.21 59.87
CA GLN A 12 29.07 47.35 59.79
C GLN A 12 29.02 48.04 58.38
N LEU A 13 29.37 49.34 58.32
CA LEU A 13 29.21 50.45 57.31
C LEU A 13 30.27 50.46 56.15
N PRO A 14 30.44 51.46 55.21
CA PRO A 14 29.75 52.76 54.94
C PRO A 14 29.40 53.07 53.44
N GLU A 15 28.79 54.25 53.21
CA GLU A 15 28.22 54.84 51.97
C GLU A 15 29.12 54.93 50.71
N PHE A 16 28.46 54.90 49.54
CA PHE A 16 28.92 55.49 48.26
C PHE A 16 27.71 55.74 47.31
N PRO A 17 27.83 56.57 46.25
CA PRO A 17 27.09 57.82 46.05
C PRO A 17 25.91 57.72 45.06
N SER A 18 25.02 58.73 45.06
CA SER A 18 24.09 58.99 43.95
C SER A 18 24.69 60.02 42.99
N PRO A 19 24.72 59.81 41.65
CA PRO A 19 23.61 60.17 40.73
C PRO A 19 23.59 59.25 39.44
N PRO A 20 22.86 59.48 38.31
CA PRO A 20 22.12 60.67 37.85
C PRO A 20 20.73 60.46 37.20
N LYS A 21 20.11 61.60 36.86
CA LYS A 21 18.92 61.76 36.02
C LYS A 21 19.25 61.59 34.52
N THR A 22 18.28 61.02 33.79
CA THR A 22 17.80 61.33 32.40
C THR A 22 17.80 60.20 31.36
N LEU A 23 16.69 60.20 30.59
CA LEU A 23 16.42 59.59 29.27
C LEU A 23 16.24 58.04 29.22
N THR A 24 15.10 57.47 28.82
CA THR A 24 14.56 57.59 27.46
C THR A 24 13.22 56.83 27.27
N SER A 25 12.44 57.31 26.31
CA SER A 25 11.27 56.73 25.63
C SER A 25 11.33 55.23 25.21
N LYS A 26 12.47 54.54 25.37
CA LYS A 26 12.70 53.18 24.82
C LYS A 26 11.95 52.06 25.57
N SER A 27 11.63 52.23 26.85
CA SER A 27 10.94 51.19 27.64
C SER A 27 9.45 51.00 27.27
N ARG A 28 8.77 52.08 26.86
CA ARG A 28 7.38 52.00 26.38
C ARG A 28 7.29 51.41 24.97
N VAL A 29 8.21 51.78 24.08
CA VAL A 29 8.25 51.22 22.71
C VAL A 29 8.55 49.73 22.73
N PHE A 30 9.45 49.26 23.59
CA PHE A 30 9.77 47.84 23.70
C PHE A 30 8.60 47.01 24.25
N LYS A 31 7.86 47.52 25.25
CA LYS A 31 6.65 46.85 25.75
C LYS A 31 5.50 46.85 24.74
N VAL A 32 5.34 47.93 23.98
CA VAL A 32 4.35 47.98 22.89
C VAL A 32 4.73 46.98 21.80
N CYS A 33 5.98 46.99 21.31
CA CYS A 33 6.42 46.05 20.28
C CYS A 33 6.23 44.59 20.69
N VAL A 34 6.57 44.19 21.92
CA VAL A 34 6.38 42.80 22.38
C VAL A 34 4.89 42.41 22.38
N ILE A 35 4.00 43.31 22.83
CA ILE A 35 2.55 43.05 22.81
C ILE A 35 2.03 42.96 21.37
N THR A 36 2.50 43.83 20.47
CA THR A 36 2.10 43.77 19.05
C THR A 36 2.62 42.50 18.37
N THR A 37 3.85 42.07 18.65
CA THR A 37 4.40 40.83 18.06
C THR A 37 3.67 39.61 18.58
N VAL A 38 3.34 39.54 19.88
CA VAL A 38 2.54 38.44 20.43
C VAL A 38 1.12 38.46 19.87
N ALA A 39 0.50 39.63 19.69
CA ALA A 39 -0.82 39.74 19.08
C ALA A 39 -0.81 39.32 17.60
N ILE A 40 0.22 39.68 16.82
CA ILE A 40 0.39 39.24 15.43
C ILE A 40 0.66 37.73 15.37
N LEU A 41 1.45 37.18 16.29
CA LEU A 41 1.69 35.74 16.37
C LEU A 41 0.40 34.99 16.72
N PHE A 42 -0.38 35.49 17.68
CA PHE A 42 -1.69 34.93 18.02
C PHE A 42 -2.68 35.09 16.87
N LEU A 43 -2.67 36.21 16.15
CA LEU A 43 -3.52 36.40 14.96
C LEU A 43 -3.11 35.44 13.85
N HIS A 44 -1.82 35.22 13.61
CA HIS A 44 -1.33 34.23 12.64
C HIS A 44 -1.62 32.80 13.05
N ILE A 45 -1.52 32.47 14.34
CA ILE A 45 -1.90 31.16 14.86
C ILE A 45 -3.42 31.00 14.73
N PHE A 46 -4.23 31.99 15.09
CA PHE A 46 -5.68 31.93 14.94
C PHE A 46 -6.13 31.91 13.49
N THR A 47 -5.53 32.68 12.58
CA THR A 47 -5.87 32.64 11.15
C THR A 47 -5.42 31.32 10.51
N ASN A 48 -4.26 30.77 10.90
CA ASN A 48 -3.84 29.44 10.45
C ASN A 48 -4.66 28.31 11.09
N LEU A 49 -5.22 28.53 12.28
CA LEU A 49 -6.10 27.58 12.97
C LEU A 49 -7.52 27.65 12.40
N THR A 50 -8.06 28.84 12.07
CA THR A 50 -9.34 28.98 11.36
C THR A 50 -9.23 28.50 9.92
N HIS A 51 -8.11 28.73 9.22
CA HIS A 51 -7.84 28.08 7.93
C HIS A 51 -7.73 26.55 8.04
N ARG A 52 -7.31 26.00 9.20
CA ARG A 52 -7.32 24.55 9.45
C ARG A 52 -8.67 24.00 9.91
N ILE A 53 -9.52 24.83 10.51
CA ILE A 53 -10.85 24.42 11.00
C ILE A 53 -11.89 24.54 9.87
N ASP A 54 -11.72 25.45 8.92
CA ASP A 54 -12.58 25.57 7.73
C ASP A 54 -12.32 24.50 6.66
N ASP A 55 -11.27 23.68 6.81
CA ASP A 55 -10.97 22.55 5.91
C ASP A 55 -11.56 21.21 6.39
N PHE A 56 -12.41 21.23 7.42
CA PHE A 56 -13.37 20.16 7.71
C PHE A 56 -14.68 20.34 6.94
N GLY A 57 -14.63 20.97 5.77
CA GLY A 57 -15.68 20.77 4.77
C GLY A 57 -15.70 19.28 4.44
N LEU A 58 -16.87 18.62 4.61
CA LEU A 58 -17.09 17.32 3.98
C LEU A 58 -16.56 17.43 2.55
N ALA A 59 -15.51 16.70 2.23
CA ALA A 59 -14.96 16.66 0.88
C ALA A 59 -16.15 16.45 -0.05
N LYS A 60 -16.41 17.42 -0.93
CA LYS A 60 -17.55 17.37 -1.83
C LYS A 60 -17.43 16.06 -2.60
N ILE A 61 -18.33 15.10 -2.31
CA ILE A 61 -18.33 13.82 -3.00
C ILE A 61 -18.51 14.14 -4.48
N ASP A 62 -17.57 13.68 -5.31
CA ASP A 62 -17.75 13.75 -6.76
C ASP A 62 -19.01 12.94 -7.10
N GLU A 63 -20.02 13.61 -7.66
CA GLU A 63 -21.33 13.00 -7.93
C GLU A 63 -21.22 11.87 -8.97
N LYS A 64 -20.10 11.77 -9.70
CA LYS A 64 -19.87 10.67 -10.63
C LYS A 64 -19.34 9.44 -9.89
N PRO A 65 -20.10 8.33 -9.83
CA PRO A 65 -19.59 7.07 -9.29
C PRO A 65 -18.39 6.59 -10.11
N ALA A 66 -17.42 5.99 -9.44
CA ALA A 66 -16.27 5.36 -10.06
C ALA A 66 -16.29 3.86 -9.78
N TYR A 67 -15.61 3.07 -10.62
CA TYR A 67 -15.60 1.62 -10.49
C TYR A 67 -14.25 1.11 -10.00
N LEU A 68 -14.30 0.07 -9.18
CA LEU A 68 -13.16 -0.79 -8.88
C LEU A 68 -13.26 -2.03 -9.78
N HIS A 69 -12.19 -2.31 -10.52
CA HIS A 69 -12.05 -3.49 -11.35
C HIS A 69 -11.07 -4.46 -10.67
N LEU A 70 -11.43 -5.74 -10.59
CA LEU A 70 -10.54 -6.80 -10.08
C LEU A 70 -10.05 -7.66 -11.25
N LEU A 71 -8.74 -7.66 -11.49
CA LEU A 71 -8.11 -8.40 -12.58
C LEU A 71 -7.23 -9.51 -12.04
N ILE A 72 -7.44 -10.72 -12.57
CA ILE A 72 -6.70 -11.92 -12.17
C ILE A 72 -6.18 -12.61 -13.43
N PRO A 73 -4.88 -12.53 -13.75
CA PRO A 73 -4.27 -13.35 -14.78
C PRO A 73 -4.32 -14.83 -14.37
N ALA A 74 -5.17 -15.63 -15.03
CA ALA A 74 -5.37 -17.04 -14.74
C ALA A 74 -5.86 -17.76 -16.01
N SER A 75 -5.20 -18.85 -16.35
CA SER A 75 -5.42 -19.57 -17.60
C SER A 75 -6.21 -20.87 -17.47
N HIS A 76 -6.33 -21.43 -16.28
CA HIS A 76 -6.96 -22.72 -16.06
C HIS A 76 -7.59 -22.84 -14.65
N PRO A 77 -8.54 -23.78 -14.48
CA PRO A 77 -9.02 -24.20 -13.17
C PRO A 77 -7.88 -24.62 -12.23
N ASP A 78 -7.89 -24.08 -11.01
CA ASP A 78 -6.97 -24.47 -9.94
C ASP A 78 -7.61 -24.21 -8.57
N GLN A 79 -7.36 -25.08 -7.60
CA GLN A 79 -7.92 -24.94 -6.25
C GLN A 79 -7.51 -23.61 -5.57
N ASN A 80 -6.33 -23.09 -5.87
CA ASN A 80 -5.87 -21.82 -5.31
C ASN A 80 -6.56 -20.63 -6.00
N LEU A 81 -6.84 -20.72 -7.30
CA LEU A 81 -7.68 -19.74 -7.98
C LEU A 81 -9.08 -19.70 -7.35
N CYS A 82 -9.64 -20.87 -7.04
CA CYS A 82 -10.93 -20.98 -6.35
C CYS A 82 -10.90 -20.30 -4.97
N LYS A 83 -9.83 -20.48 -4.18
CA LYS A 83 -9.63 -19.74 -2.92
C LYS A 83 -9.55 -18.22 -3.13
N VAL A 84 -8.90 -17.76 -4.21
CA VAL A 84 -8.81 -16.33 -4.54
C VAL A 84 -10.21 -15.76 -4.84
N VAL A 85 -10.97 -16.39 -5.73
CA VAL A 85 -12.32 -15.94 -6.10
C VAL A 85 -13.29 -16.02 -4.91
N LEU A 86 -13.20 -17.10 -4.12
CA LEU A 86 -14.02 -17.27 -2.92
C LEU A 86 -13.74 -16.17 -1.89
N SER A 87 -12.47 -15.95 -1.54
CA SER A 87 -12.09 -14.93 -0.54
C SER A 87 -12.43 -13.51 -0.98
N ALA A 88 -12.23 -13.19 -2.28
CA ALA A 88 -12.66 -11.92 -2.86
C ALA A 88 -14.18 -11.72 -2.74
N GLY A 89 -14.97 -12.75 -3.08
CA GLY A 89 -16.44 -12.71 -2.97
C GLY A 89 -16.93 -12.54 -1.54
N ILE A 90 -16.40 -13.33 -0.58
CA ILE A 90 -16.75 -13.21 0.85
C ILE A 90 -16.53 -11.79 1.37
N LEU A 91 -15.45 -11.14 0.95
CA LEU A 91 -15.12 -9.77 1.33
C LEU A 91 -15.84 -8.70 0.52
N ASN A 92 -16.66 -9.11 -0.46
CA ASN A 92 -17.46 -8.29 -1.35
C ASN A 92 -16.62 -7.41 -2.30
N TYR A 93 -15.49 -7.93 -2.79
CA TYR A 93 -14.80 -7.36 -3.95
C TYR A 93 -15.64 -7.53 -5.23
N PRO A 94 -15.35 -6.75 -6.30
CA PRO A 94 -15.92 -7.03 -7.61
C PRO A 94 -15.70 -8.48 -8.01
N ALA A 95 -16.67 -9.09 -8.71
CA ALA A 95 -16.39 -10.37 -9.36
C ALA A 95 -15.19 -10.18 -10.30
N PRO A 96 -14.20 -11.08 -10.26
CA PRO A 96 -12.97 -10.89 -10.99
C PRO A 96 -13.21 -11.03 -12.47
N ARG A 97 -12.39 -10.32 -13.25
CA ARG A 97 -12.15 -10.66 -14.64
C ARG A 97 -10.88 -11.51 -14.75
N LEU A 98 -11.05 -12.76 -15.15
CA LEU A 98 -9.93 -13.64 -15.44
C LEU A 98 -9.37 -13.30 -16.80
N LEU A 99 -8.09 -12.99 -16.83
CA LEU A 99 -7.36 -12.68 -18.06
C LEU A 99 -6.66 -13.95 -18.54
N ASN A 100 -6.74 -14.20 -19.84
CA ASN A 100 -6.15 -15.36 -20.50
C ASN A 100 -6.78 -16.71 -20.15
N TRP A 101 -8.05 -16.72 -19.73
CA TRP A 101 -8.79 -17.95 -19.42
C TRP A 101 -8.85 -18.90 -20.62
N ASN A 102 -8.57 -20.20 -20.38
CA ASN A 102 -8.47 -21.26 -21.39
C ASN A 102 -7.39 -21.03 -22.46
N GLN A 103 -6.39 -20.19 -22.20
CA GLN A 103 -5.23 -20.05 -23.07
C GLN A 103 -4.08 -20.95 -22.60
N SER A 104 -3.34 -21.53 -23.55
CA SER A 104 -2.16 -22.36 -23.28
C SER A 104 -0.88 -21.59 -23.58
N PHE A 105 0.12 -21.75 -22.71
CA PHE A 105 1.41 -21.08 -22.80
C PHE A 105 2.51 -22.13 -22.79
N ASP A 106 2.75 -22.74 -23.94
CA ASP A 106 3.66 -23.88 -24.10
C ASP A 106 4.77 -23.61 -25.14
N ASN A 107 5.06 -22.34 -25.43
CA ASN A 107 6.09 -22.00 -26.41
C ASN A 107 7.48 -22.33 -25.85
N PRO A 108 8.20 -23.34 -26.38
CA PRO A 108 9.49 -23.76 -25.83
C PRO A 108 10.60 -22.72 -26.01
N ASP A 109 10.41 -21.75 -26.90
CA ASP A 109 11.36 -20.65 -27.14
C ASP A 109 11.21 -19.49 -26.14
N LEU A 110 10.19 -19.55 -25.27
CA LEU A 110 9.85 -18.53 -24.28
C LEU A 110 10.00 -19.06 -22.85
N VAL A 111 10.54 -18.23 -21.96
CA VAL A 111 10.58 -18.53 -20.51
C VAL A 111 9.15 -18.74 -19.99
N GLU A 112 8.96 -19.85 -19.27
CA GLU A 112 7.65 -20.30 -18.77
C GLU A 112 6.57 -20.34 -19.87
N GLY A 113 6.96 -20.66 -21.10
CA GLY A 113 6.03 -20.81 -22.21
C GLY A 113 5.39 -19.51 -22.71
N GLY A 114 5.84 -18.36 -22.22
CA GLY A 114 5.31 -17.03 -22.55
C GLY A 114 4.23 -16.51 -21.59
N SER A 115 4.00 -17.20 -20.46
CA SER A 115 3.01 -16.81 -19.44
C SER A 115 3.19 -15.37 -18.94
N HIS A 116 4.44 -14.94 -18.73
CA HIS A 116 4.76 -13.58 -18.27
C HIS A 116 4.39 -12.50 -19.29
N ILE A 117 4.61 -12.77 -20.58
CA ILE A 117 4.17 -11.88 -21.66
C ILE A 117 2.65 -11.83 -21.67
N ALA A 118 1.99 -12.97 -21.49
CA ALA A 118 0.53 -13.05 -21.47
C ALA A 118 -0.09 -12.27 -20.31
N LYS A 119 0.54 -12.26 -19.13
CA LYS A 119 0.10 -11.42 -18.00
C LYS A 119 0.11 -9.93 -18.39
N ILE A 120 1.20 -9.44 -18.99
CA ILE A 120 1.30 -8.05 -19.44
C ILE A 120 0.29 -7.75 -20.55
N SER A 121 0.23 -8.61 -21.58
CA SER A 121 -0.61 -8.37 -22.76
C SER A 121 -2.10 -8.46 -22.45
N GLY A 122 -2.53 -9.39 -21.58
CA GLY A 122 -3.92 -9.53 -21.15
C GLY A 122 -4.41 -8.29 -20.39
N VAL A 123 -3.62 -7.81 -19.43
CA VAL A 123 -3.96 -6.59 -18.68
C VAL A 123 -3.97 -5.37 -19.60
N LYS A 124 -2.98 -5.23 -20.48
CA LYS A 124 -2.95 -4.16 -21.48
C LYS A 124 -4.19 -4.17 -22.36
N THR A 125 -4.56 -5.33 -22.91
CA THR A 125 -5.73 -5.48 -23.79
C THR A 125 -7.00 -5.04 -23.08
N TYR A 126 -7.18 -5.42 -21.82
CA TYR A 126 -8.31 -4.99 -21.02
C TYR A 126 -8.36 -3.47 -20.82
N LEU A 127 -7.23 -2.86 -20.46
CA LEU A 127 -7.12 -1.41 -20.24
C LEU A 127 -7.36 -0.59 -21.51
N ASP A 128 -6.86 -1.06 -22.65
CA ASP A 128 -7.02 -0.40 -23.97
C ASP A 128 -8.47 -0.45 -24.48
N ASN A 129 -9.23 -1.47 -24.08
CA ASN A 129 -10.64 -1.61 -24.46
C ASN A 129 -11.59 -0.75 -23.60
N MET A 130 -11.09 -0.07 -22.55
CA MET A 130 -11.90 0.86 -21.77
C MET A 130 -11.98 2.25 -22.40
N ASP A 131 -13.18 2.84 -22.40
CA ASP A 131 -13.39 4.23 -22.78
C ASP A 131 -12.64 5.20 -21.84
N SER A 132 -12.17 6.32 -22.39
CA SER A 132 -11.48 7.38 -21.64
C SER A 132 -12.29 7.97 -20.48
N ALA A 133 -13.63 7.86 -20.49
CA ALA A 133 -14.50 8.21 -19.37
C ALA A 133 -14.23 7.36 -18.11
N ARG A 134 -13.62 6.18 -18.27
CA ARG A 134 -13.24 5.25 -17.19
C ARG A 134 -11.80 5.47 -16.71
N ASP A 135 -11.08 6.46 -17.23
CA ASP A 135 -9.68 6.73 -16.88
C ASP A 135 -9.43 6.97 -15.39
N SER A 136 -10.45 7.42 -14.65
CA SER A 136 -10.38 7.64 -13.19
C SER A 136 -10.83 6.45 -12.35
N ASP A 137 -11.29 5.36 -12.98
CA ASP A 137 -11.55 4.11 -12.27
C ASP A 137 -10.24 3.52 -11.74
N LEU A 138 -10.37 2.62 -10.76
CA LEU A 138 -9.25 1.91 -10.18
C LEU A 138 -9.25 0.46 -10.61
N VAL A 139 -8.05 -0.05 -10.89
CA VAL A 139 -7.80 -1.45 -11.16
C VAL A 139 -7.00 -2.00 -9.99
N LEU A 140 -7.49 -3.09 -9.38
CA LEU A 140 -6.72 -3.96 -8.51
C LEU A 140 -6.36 -5.21 -9.30
N MET A 141 -5.08 -5.38 -9.59
CA MET A 141 -4.52 -6.57 -10.24
C MET A 141 -3.85 -7.44 -9.19
N VAL A 142 -4.19 -8.73 -9.17
CA VAL A 142 -3.58 -9.72 -8.26
C VAL A 142 -3.22 -10.99 -9.03
N ASP A 143 -2.21 -11.73 -8.55
CA ASP A 143 -1.89 -13.06 -9.09
C ASP A 143 -3.02 -14.08 -8.85
N GLY A 144 -3.10 -15.08 -9.73
CA GLY A 144 -4.24 -16.00 -9.76
C GLY A 144 -4.15 -17.23 -8.85
N TYR A 145 -2.96 -17.60 -8.35
CA TYR A 145 -2.76 -18.93 -7.76
C TYR A 145 -2.11 -18.92 -6.37
N ASP A 146 -1.83 -17.76 -5.81
CA ASP A 146 -1.19 -17.61 -4.51
C ASP A 146 -1.64 -16.36 -3.75
N ILE A 147 -2.88 -15.92 -3.97
CA ILE A 147 -3.46 -14.73 -3.34
C ILE A 147 -4.64 -15.10 -2.44
N TRP A 148 -4.68 -14.57 -1.22
CA TRP A 148 -5.89 -14.55 -0.39
C TRP A 148 -6.30 -13.14 -0.06
N PHE A 149 -7.59 -12.86 -0.16
CA PHE A 149 -8.16 -11.62 0.38
C PHE A 149 -8.46 -11.82 1.86
N GLN A 150 -8.12 -10.81 2.67
CA GLN A 150 -8.30 -10.80 4.12
C GLN A 150 -9.21 -9.67 4.61
N LEU A 151 -9.11 -8.47 4.03
CA LEU A 151 -9.85 -7.27 4.45
C LEU A 151 -10.72 -6.71 3.31
N ARG A 152 -11.74 -5.94 3.67
CA ARG A 152 -12.80 -5.45 2.76
C ARG A 152 -12.29 -4.35 1.81
N PRO A 153 -12.97 -4.10 0.66
CA PRO A 153 -12.58 -3.08 -0.31
C PRO A 153 -12.37 -1.65 0.24
N GLN A 154 -13.17 -1.25 1.25
CA GLN A 154 -13.00 0.04 1.93
C GLN A 154 -11.57 0.24 2.42
N THR A 155 -10.99 -0.78 3.05
CA THR A 155 -9.62 -0.75 3.58
C THR A 155 -8.58 -0.59 2.47
N VAL A 156 -8.71 -1.33 1.36
CA VAL A 156 -7.78 -1.22 0.22
C VAL A 156 -7.83 0.17 -0.39
N LEU A 157 -9.03 0.72 -0.58
CA LEU A 157 -9.21 2.04 -1.17
C LEU A 157 -8.66 3.16 -0.27
N ASP A 158 -8.96 3.12 1.04
CA ASP A 158 -8.44 4.11 1.99
C ASP A 158 -6.90 4.08 2.06
N ARG A 159 -6.31 2.88 2.12
CA ARG A 159 -4.85 2.71 2.10
C ARG A 159 -4.23 3.17 0.77
N TYR A 160 -4.86 2.90 -0.37
CA TYR A 160 -4.38 3.36 -1.67
C TYR A 160 -4.29 4.90 -1.74
N PHE A 161 -5.33 5.61 -1.31
CA PHE A 161 -5.30 7.07 -1.31
C PHE A 161 -4.30 7.64 -0.30
N ASP A 162 -4.18 7.02 0.87
CA ASP A 162 -3.19 7.43 1.87
C ASP A 162 -1.74 7.24 1.39
N ILE A 163 -1.42 6.08 0.81
CA ILE A 163 -0.10 5.77 0.24
C ILE A 163 0.28 6.80 -0.82
N ASN A 164 -0.62 7.08 -1.78
CA ASN A 164 -0.35 8.07 -2.82
C ASN A 164 -0.17 9.48 -2.26
N ARG A 165 -0.99 9.89 -1.28
CA ARG A 165 -0.83 11.19 -0.61
C ARG A 165 0.54 11.32 0.04
N ARG A 166 0.97 10.33 0.83
CA ARG A 166 2.29 10.33 1.48
C ARG A 166 3.44 10.31 0.48
N ALA A 167 3.29 9.56 -0.61
CA ALA A 167 4.25 9.54 -1.69
C ALA A 167 4.38 10.91 -2.38
N ASP A 168 3.27 11.59 -2.67
CA ASP A 168 3.28 12.92 -3.29
C ASP A 168 3.90 13.98 -2.39
N GLU A 169 3.68 13.91 -1.07
CA GLU A 169 4.35 14.77 -0.10
C GLU A 169 5.87 14.54 -0.08
N ARG A 170 6.30 13.27 -0.11
CA ARG A 170 7.70 12.89 -0.19
C ARG A 170 8.34 13.37 -1.49
N VAL A 171 7.73 13.08 -2.65
CA VAL A 171 8.23 13.47 -3.97
C VAL A 171 8.36 14.99 -4.10
N ARG A 172 7.37 15.75 -3.59
CA ARG A 172 7.44 17.22 -3.55
C ARG A 172 8.60 17.74 -2.70
N ARG A 173 8.92 17.06 -1.60
CA ARG A 173 10.08 17.40 -0.75
C ARG A 173 11.41 17.10 -1.45
N GLU A 174 11.50 15.97 -2.13
CA GLU A 174 12.71 15.51 -2.79
C GLU A 174 13.03 16.30 -4.09
N LEU A 175 12.02 16.53 -4.93
CA LEU A 175 12.20 17.17 -6.24
C LEU A 175 11.98 18.69 -6.20
N GLY A 176 11.18 19.17 -5.24
CA GLY A 176 10.74 20.56 -5.12
C GLY A 176 9.46 20.82 -5.93
N SER A 177 8.55 21.64 -5.35
CA SER A 177 7.22 21.90 -5.91
C SER A 177 7.22 22.38 -7.35
N GLY A 178 8.17 23.24 -7.74
CA GLY A 178 8.25 23.76 -9.11
C GLY A 178 8.53 22.68 -10.16
N VAL A 179 9.33 21.66 -9.83
CA VAL A 179 9.60 20.53 -10.74
C VAL A 179 8.36 19.62 -10.82
N VAL A 180 7.78 19.32 -9.65
CA VAL A 180 6.58 18.49 -9.55
C VAL A 180 5.41 19.09 -10.33
N GLU A 181 5.14 20.38 -10.18
CA GLU A 181 4.06 21.07 -10.87
C GLU A 181 4.32 21.21 -12.38
N ALA A 182 5.55 21.56 -12.78
CA ALA A 182 5.89 21.73 -14.19
C ALA A 182 5.83 20.41 -15.00
N HIS A 183 6.06 19.28 -14.33
CA HIS A 183 6.08 17.96 -14.96
C HIS A 183 4.94 17.04 -14.54
N ASN A 184 3.99 17.54 -13.74
CA ASN A 184 2.84 16.78 -13.24
C ASN A 184 3.25 15.42 -12.64
N ILE A 185 4.22 15.45 -11.71
CA ILE A 185 4.79 14.27 -11.06
C ILE A 185 3.97 13.93 -9.82
N HIS A 186 3.30 12.78 -9.81
CA HIS A 186 2.56 12.27 -8.66
C HIS A 186 2.39 10.75 -8.78
N GLN A 187 2.24 10.06 -7.64
CA GLN A 187 2.05 8.62 -7.62
C GLN A 187 0.59 8.26 -7.93
N GLN A 188 0.39 7.28 -8.80
CA GLN A 188 -0.92 6.81 -9.26
C GLN A 188 -1.03 5.28 -9.32
N ILE A 189 0.08 4.58 -9.10
CA ILE A 189 0.16 3.13 -9.13
C ILE A 189 0.98 2.68 -7.92
N VAL A 190 0.41 1.76 -7.15
CA VAL A 190 1.01 1.15 -5.97
C VAL A 190 1.15 -0.33 -6.24
N PHE A 191 2.39 -0.81 -6.31
CA PHE A 191 2.70 -2.24 -6.30
C PHE A 191 2.96 -2.73 -4.87
N SER A 192 2.79 -4.03 -4.61
CA SER A 192 3.33 -4.65 -3.40
C SER A 192 4.85 -4.51 -3.34
N CYS A 193 5.39 -4.70 -2.16
CA CYS A 193 6.80 -4.48 -1.87
C CYS A 193 7.45 -5.77 -1.34
N GLN A 194 8.75 -5.91 -1.56
CA GLN A 194 9.59 -6.98 -1.02
C GLN A 194 10.95 -6.44 -0.55
N LYS A 195 11.68 -7.24 0.24
CA LYS A 195 12.96 -6.84 0.84
C LYS A 195 14.15 -6.95 -0.10
N ARG A 196 14.14 -7.92 -1.01
CA ARG A 196 15.26 -8.16 -1.93
C ARG A 196 15.07 -7.41 -3.25
N CYS A 197 16.11 -6.75 -3.74
CA CYS A 197 16.14 -6.31 -5.14
C CYS A 197 16.39 -7.53 -6.04
N TRP A 198 15.40 -7.87 -6.88
CA TRP A 198 15.48 -9.02 -7.77
C TRP A 198 14.72 -8.74 -9.08
N PRO A 199 15.25 -9.15 -10.25
CA PRO A 199 16.49 -9.92 -10.48
C PRO A 199 17.76 -9.06 -10.71
N TRP A 200 17.70 -7.77 -10.36
CA TRP A 200 18.74 -6.78 -10.70
C TRP A 200 19.92 -6.77 -9.73
N SER A 201 21.04 -6.20 -10.19
CA SER A 201 22.21 -5.94 -9.35
C SER A 201 22.09 -4.60 -8.63
N GLU A 202 22.78 -4.43 -7.50
CA GLU A 202 22.77 -3.18 -6.71
C GLU A 202 23.15 -1.95 -7.55
N GLU A 203 23.90 -2.15 -8.62
CA GLU A 203 24.40 -1.11 -9.52
C GLU A 203 23.38 -0.66 -10.58
N ASP A 204 22.26 -1.37 -10.71
CA ASP A 204 21.19 -1.08 -11.66
C ASP A 204 20.19 -0.06 -11.10
N PRO A 205 19.58 0.81 -11.94
CA PRO A 205 18.57 1.77 -11.49
C PRO A 205 17.42 1.14 -10.70
N ALA A 206 17.01 -0.07 -11.06
CA ALA A 206 15.96 -0.82 -10.37
C ALA A 206 16.27 -1.06 -8.88
N CYS A 207 17.54 -1.04 -8.47
CA CYS A 207 17.96 -1.19 -7.08
C CYS A 207 18.40 0.13 -6.44
N TYR A 208 19.37 0.84 -7.03
CA TYR A 208 19.92 2.02 -6.35
C TYR A 208 19.05 3.27 -6.51
N ALA A 209 18.24 3.40 -7.58
CA ALA A 209 17.53 4.64 -7.88
C ALA A 209 16.16 4.74 -7.19
N VAL A 210 15.53 3.61 -6.89
CA VAL A 210 14.20 3.57 -6.23
C VAL A 210 14.26 4.22 -4.85
N PRO A 211 13.18 4.85 -4.34
CA PRO A 211 13.23 5.60 -3.09
C PRO A 211 13.49 4.69 -1.89
N GLU A 212 14.11 5.23 -0.84
CA GLU A 212 14.27 4.50 0.43
C GLU A 212 12.93 4.14 1.06
N SER A 213 12.92 3.09 1.89
CA SER A 213 11.72 2.67 2.61
C SER A 213 11.20 3.78 3.53
N SER A 214 9.89 3.98 3.54
CA SER A 214 9.24 4.90 4.48
C SER A 214 9.01 4.30 5.88
N LEU A 215 9.29 3.01 6.06
CA LEU A 215 9.25 2.37 7.37
C LEU A 215 10.25 3.02 8.34
N PRO A 216 10.01 3.01 9.66
CA PRO A 216 10.95 3.54 10.64
C PRO A 216 12.38 2.98 10.46
N ASN A 217 13.39 3.85 10.54
CA ASN A 217 14.81 3.47 10.37
C ASN A 217 15.33 2.51 11.46
N ASP A 218 14.53 2.29 12.52
CA ASP A 218 14.82 1.43 13.65
C ASP A 218 13.76 0.31 13.81
N ILE A 219 12.98 0.04 12.75
CA ILE A 219 11.85 -0.90 12.85
C ILE A 219 12.28 -2.29 13.36
N TYR A 220 13.47 -2.76 12.98
CA TYR A 220 14.04 -4.03 13.44
C TYR A 220 15.07 -3.89 14.57
N GLY A 221 15.14 -2.71 15.20
CA GLY A 221 16.15 -2.34 16.19
C GLY A 221 17.44 -1.79 15.56
N PRO A 222 18.56 -1.78 16.31
CA PRO A 222 19.85 -1.22 15.87
C PRO A 222 20.45 -1.87 14.62
N GLU A 223 19.98 -3.08 14.27
CA GLU A 223 20.43 -3.87 13.12
C GLU A 223 19.58 -3.65 11.86
N THR A 224 18.65 -2.69 11.89
CA THR A 224 17.81 -2.36 10.72
C THR A 224 18.68 -2.03 9.50
N ASP A 225 18.35 -2.62 8.35
CA ASP A 225 19.07 -2.53 7.08
C ASP A 225 20.51 -3.04 7.13
N THR A 226 20.78 -4.05 7.98
CA THR A 226 22.07 -4.74 8.04
C THR A 226 21.92 -6.24 7.86
N ASP A 227 22.90 -6.87 7.21
CA ASP A 227 23.03 -8.32 7.15
C ASP A 227 23.62 -8.81 8.47
N ILE A 228 22.76 -9.49 9.25
CA ILE A 228 23.12 -10.09 10.55
C ILE A 228 23.68 -11.51 10.40
N GLY A 229 23.92 -11.99 9.17
CA GLY A 229 24.45 -13.32 8.89
C GLY A 229 23.41 -14.43 9.06
N ASP A 230 22.12 -14.11 8.91
CA ASP A 230 21.07 -15.14 8.90
C ASP A 230 21.17 -15.96 7.61
N GLU A 231 21.68 -17.18 7.72
CA GLU A 231 21.91 -18.07 6.58
C GLU A 231 20.62 -18.44 5.83
N LYS A 232 19.46 -18.38 6.50
CA LYS A 232 18.16 -18.75 5.91
C LYS A 232 17.50 -17.58 5.21
N ASN A 233 17.59 -16.39 5.78
CA ASN A 233 17.07 -15.16 5.21
C ASN A 233 18.01 -13.98 5.48
N PRO A 234 18.97 -13.72 4.57
CA PRO A 234 19.87 -12.56 4.68
C PRO A 234 19.15 -11.21 4.72
N TYR A 235 17.88 -11.17 4.30
CA TYR A 235 17.07 -9.97 4.26
C TYR A 235 16.20 -9.78 5.52
N ILE A 236 16.32 -10.64 6.54
CA ILE A 236 15.42 -10.64 7.70
C ILE A 236 15.36 -9.29 8.42
N LYS A 237 16.46 -8.53 8.48
CA LYS A 237 16.53 -7.18 9.10
C LYS A 237 16.47 -6.02 8.11
N TYR A 238 16.22 -6.27 6.83
CA TYR A 238 16.09 -5.22 5.82
C TYR A 238 14.66 -4.71 5.71
N ARG A 239 14.50 -3.39 5.62
CA ARG A 239 13.19 -2.81 5.30
C ARG A 239 12.85 -3.10 3.85
N GLN A 240 11.59 -3.45 3.62
CA GLN A 240 11.11 -3.63 2.26
C GLN A 240 11.16 -2.32 1.48
N ARG A 241 11.59 -2.43 0.22
CA ARG A 241 11.85 -1.27 -0.63
C ARG A 241 11.61 -1.53 -2.11
N PHE A 242 11.68 -2.79 -2.54
CA PHE A 242 11.68 -3.15 -3.95
C PHE A 242 10.31 -3.66 -4.38
N LEU A 243 9.94 -3.33 -5.62
CA LEU A 243 8.66 -3.71 -6.20
C LEU A 243 8.53 -5.24 -6.29
N ASN A 244 7.37 -5.75 -5.88
CA ASN A 244 6.87 -7.08 -6.18
C ASN A 244 5.65 -6.95 -7.12
N SER A 245 5.54 -7.84 -8.11
CA SER A 245 4.55 -7.70 -9.19
C SER A 245 3.23 -8.47 -8.98
N GLY A 246 3.08 -9.13 -7.82
CA GLY A 246 1.92 -9.99 -7.55
C GLY A 246 0.65 -9.25 -7.13
N VAL A 247 0.78 -8.02 -6.65
CA VAL A 247 -0.35 -7.14 -6.32
C VAL A 247 -0.03 -5.74 -6.84
N ALA A 248 -0.95 -5.15 -7.61
CA ALA A 248 -0.84 -3.77 -8.06
C ALA A 248 -2.20 -3.09 -8.04
N MET A 249 -2.23 -1.82 -7.66
CA MET A 249 -3.43 -0.99 -7.71
C MET A 249 -3.14 0.36 -8.32
N GLY A 250 -3.98 0.83 -9.24
CA GLY A 250 -3.79 2.14 -9.84
C GLY A 250 -4.95 2.59 -10.70
N THR A 251 -4.92 3.85 -11.13
CA THR A 251 -5.92 4.37 -12.07
C THR A 251 -5.82 3.69 -13.42
N VAL A 252 -6.96 3.48 -14.10
CA VAL A 252 -6.99 2.93 -15.46
C VAL A 252 -6.06 3.71 -16.39
N ARG A 253 -6.05 5.05 -16.31
CA ARG A 253 -5.16 5.91 -17.11
C ARG A 253 -3.68 5.59 -16.89
N ALA A 254 -3.24 5.56 -15.63
CA ALA A 254 -1.84 5.34 -15.29
C ALA A 254 -1.41 3.91 -15.63
N MET A 255 -2.23 2.92 -15.27
CA MET A 255 -2.01 1.51 -15.61
C MET A 255 -1.91 1.32 -17.13
N ARG A 256 -2.78 1.97 -17.93
CA ARG A 256 -2.72 1.89 -19.40
C ARG A 256 -1.38 2.41 -19.94
N LYS A 257 -0.90 3.55 -19.42
CA LYS A 257 0.42 4.11 -19.80
C LYS A 257 1.55 3.13 -19.45
N LEU A 258 1.55 2.61 -18.22
CA LEU A 258 2.55 1.67 -17.74
C LEU A 258 2.59 0.36 -18.55
N PHE A 259 1.44 -0.30 -18.71
CA PHE A 259 1.35 -1.58 -19.40
C PHE A 259 1.62 -1.46 -20.91
N THR A 260 1.36 -0.30 -21.50
CA THR A 260 1.79 -0.01 -22.88
C THR A 260 3.30 -0.04 -23.01
N GLU A 261 4.03 0.66 -22.13
CA GLU A 261 5.49 0.64 -22.16
C GLU A 261 6.03 -0.75 -21.76
N ALA A 262 5.43 -1.41 -20.78
CA ALA A 262 5.83 -2.77 -20.37
C ALA A 262 5.74 -3.76 -21.52
N MET A 263 4.69 -3.67 -22.36
CA MET A 263 4.56 -4.51 -23.56
C MET A 263 5.67 -4.22 -24.58
N VAL A 264 6.02 -2.94 -24.79
CA VAL A 264 7.15 -2.58 -25.66
C VAL A 264 8.45 -3.21 -25.17
N ARG A 265 8.71 -3.25 -23.86
CA ARG A 265 9.89 -3.91 -23.28
C ARG A 265 9.82 -5.44 -23.43
N ALA A 266 8.65 -6.02 -23.21
CA ALA A 266 8.42 -7.46 -23.37
C ALA A 266 8.67 -7.91 -24.83
N GLU A 267 8.32 -7.11 -25.82
CA GLU A 267 8.59 -7.40 -27.24
C GLU A 267 10.08 -7.31 -27.59
N GLN A 268 10.85 -6.49 -26.87
CA GLN A 268 12.29 -6.33 -27.08
C GLN A 268 13.13 -7.43 -26.41
N ASP A 269 12.72 -7.90 -25.23
CA ASP A 269 13.35 -9.00 -24.49
C ASP A 269 12.30 -10.04 -24.11
N PRO A 270 11.78 -10.85 -25.05
CA PRO A 270 10.68 -11.80 -24.76
C PRO A 270 11.05 -12.89 -23.74
N ASN A 271 12.34 -13.02 -23.39
CA ASN A 271 12.86 -13.95 -22.39
C ASN A 271 13.33 -13.22 -21.12
N PHE A 272 12.61 -12.16 -20.74
CA PHE A 272 12.89 -11.34 -19.56
C PHE A 272 12.74 -12.09 -18.22
N GLY A 273 12.25 -13.33 -18.21
CA GLY A 273 12.19 -14.18 -17.02
C GLY A 273 10.91 -13.99 -16.23
N SER A 274 10.74 -12.88 -15.53
CA SER A 274 9.54 -12.55 -14.74
C SER A 274 9.11 -11.12 -15.03
N ASP A 275 7.79 -10.88 -15.07
CA ASP A 275 7.18 -9.56 -15.27
C ASP A 275 7.69 -8.52 -14.26
N GLN A 276 8.05 -8.96 -13.06
CA GLN A 276 8.76 -8.16 -12.06
C GLN A 276 10.02 -7.48 -12.63
N LYS A 277 10.79 -8.12 -13.51
CA LYS A 277 11.99 -7.53 -14.14
C LYS A 277 11.64 -6.26 -14.91
N ILE A 278 10.58 -6.29 -15.71
CA ILE A 278 10.15 -5.14 -16.51
C ILE A 278 9.64 -4.02 -15.61
N PHE A 279 8.75 -4.31 -14.66
CA PHE A 279 8.17 -3.26 -13.82
C PHE A 279 9.19 -2.62 -12.88
N THR A 280 10.13 -3.41 -12.32
CA THR A 280 11.24 -2.88 -11.51
C THR A 280 12.20 -2.00 -12.33
N GLN A 281 12.47 -2.37 -13.60
CA GLN A 281 13.25 -1.54 -14.51
C GLN A 281 12.57 -0.20 -14.77
N LEU A 282 11.28 -0.21 -15.11
CA LEU A 282 10.50 1.01 -15.36
C LEU A 282 10.44 1.91 -14.12
N PHE A 283 10.32 1.32 -12.93
CA PHE A 283 10.34 2.07 -11.68
C PHE A 283 11.69 2.75 -11.44
N GLY A 284 12.80 2.03 -11.64
CA GLY A 284 14.14 2.60 -11.54
C GLY A 284 14.37 3.72 -12.55
N GLU A 285 14.00 3.51 -13.82
CA GLU A 285 14.13 4.50 -14.89
C GLU A 285 13.30 5.76 -14.63
N GLN A 286 12.08 5.63 -14.08
CA GLN A 286 11.26 6.76 -13.63
C GLN A 286 12.00 7.61 -12.59
N GLU A 287 12.60 6.99 -11.56
CA GLU A 287 13.29 7.74 -10.51
C GLU A 287 14.57 8.41 -11.00
N VAL A 288 15.31 7.78 -11.94
CA VAL A 288 16.43 8.43 -12.63
C VAL A 288 15.94 9.62 -13.46
N ALA A 289 14.80 9.50 -14.14
CA ALA A 289 14.21 10.60 -14.91
C ALA A 289 13.77 11.77 -14.00
N ARG A 290 13.12 11.48 -12.87
CA ARG A 290 12.75 12.47 -11.85
C ARG A 290 13.97 13.22 -11.33
N GLU A 291 15.08 12.51 -11.07
CA GLU A 291 16.34 13.13 -10.67
C GLU A 291 16.94 14.00 -11.78
N ALA A 292 16.93 13.55 -13.04
CA ALA A 292 17.42 14.34 -14.16
C ALA A 292 16.66 15.67 -14.31
N LEU A 293 15.33 15.66 -14.11
CA LEU A 293 14.50 16.86 -14.11
C LEU A 293 14.84 17.80 -12.95
N ARG A 294 15.06 17.26 -11.75
CA ARG A 294 15.50 18.01 -10.56
C ARG A 294 16.83 18.72 -10.81
N GLN A 295 17.83 18.01 -11.36
CA GLN A 295 19.14 18.58 -11.65
C GLN A 295 19.07 19.66 -12.73
N ALA A 296 18.28 19.44 -13.78
CA ALA A 296 18.07 20.42 -14.84
C ALA A 296 17.41 21.72 -14.34
N SER A 297 16.54 21.60 -13.34
CA SER A 297 15.80 22.73 -12.74
C SER A 297 16.55 23.45 -11.62
N THR A 298 17.74 22.95 -11.24
CA THR A 298 18.52 23.52 -10.13
C THR A 298 19.34 24.73 -10.58
N SER A 299 19.01 25.91 -10.05
CA SER A 299 19.76 27.15 -10.30
C SER A 299 21.25 27.03 -9.92
N PRO A 300 22.17 27.67 -10.66
CA PRO A 300 23.60 27.67 -10.34
C PRO A 300 23.92 28.07 -8.88
N TRP A 301 23.16 29.00 -8.31
CA TRP A 301 23.30 29.43 -6.91
C TRP A 301 22.84 28.35 -5.91
N LYS A 302 21.76 27.65 -6.22
CA LYS A 302 21.24 26.56 -5.39
C LYS A 302 22.19 25.35 -5.43
N ARG A 303 22.79 25.08 -6.60
CA ARG A 303 23.82 24.06 -6.79
C ARG A 303 25.09 24.36 -5.97
N LEU A 304 25.47 25.63 -5.86
CA LEU A 304 26.59 26.06 -5.00
C LEU A 304 26.27 25.85 -3.51
N LEU A 305 25.05 26.16 -3.07
CA LEU A 305 24.60 25.96 -1.68
C LEU A 305 24.41 24.47 -1.31
N GLN A 306 24.00 23.64 -2.27
CA GLN A 306 23.90 22.17 -2.11
C GLN A 306 25.27 21.48 -2.09
N ASN A 307 26.35 22.13 -2.52
CA ASN A 307 27.69 21.60 -2.27
C ASN A 307 28.18 21.89 -0.83
N ILE A 308 27.46 22.74 -0.09
CA ILE A 308 27.78 23.12 1.31
C ILE A 308 26.94 22.30 2.30
N HIS A 309 25.71 21.93 1.93
CA HIS A 309 24.85 21.00 2.70
C HIS A 309 24.90 19.63 2.03
N SER A 310 25.06 18.54 2.78
CA SER A 310 25.02 17.18 2.24
C SER A 310 23.63 16.84 1.69
N ASP A 311 23.38 17.10 0.41
CA ASP A 311 22.23 16.52 -0.30
C ASP A 311 22.56 15.04 -0.56
N GLU A 312 21.96 14.15 0.21
CA GLU A 312 22.19 12.69 0.11
C GLU A 312 21.85 12.11 -1.29
N ARG A 313 21.13 12.85 -2.14
CA ARG A 313 20.85 12.46 -3.53
C ARG A 313 21.98 12.84 -4.48
N LEU A 314 22.79 13.85 -4.16
CA LEU A 314 23.90 14.28 -5.01
C LEU A 314 24.99 13.21 -5.03
N GLY A 315 25.29 12.67 -6.22
CA GLY A 315 26.29 11.62 -6.42
C GLY A 315 25.75 10.20 -6.34
N ARG A 316 24.50 10.00 -5.90
CA ARG A 316 23.82 8.68 -5.92
C ARG A 316 23.54 8.18 -7.34
N PHE A 317 23.26 9.10 -8.27
CA PHE A 317 22.84 8.77 -9.63
C PHE A 317 24.02 8.79 -10.61
N LYS A 318 24.24 7.66 -11.28
CA LYS A 318 25.29 7.53 -12.30
C LYS A 318 24.97 8.40 -13.51
N LYS A 319 26.01 9.07 -14.03
CA LYS A 319 25.87 9.99 -15.18
C LYS A 319 25.31 9.29 -16.42
N GLU A 320 25.78 8.08 -16.71
CA GLU A 320 25.31 7.28 -17.84
C GLU A 320 23.81 6.99 -17.78
N HIS A 321 23.27 6.71 -16.60
CA HIS A 321 21.84 6.50 -16.41
C HIS A 321 21.04 7.82 -16.54
N LEU A 322 21.55 8.93 -16.00
CA LEU A 322 20.94 10.25 -16.18
C LEU A 322 20.89 10.68 -17.66
N ASP A 323 21.95 10.41 -18.41
CA ASP A 323 22.00 10.70 -19.84
C ASP A 323 21.03 9.78 -20.63
N ALA A 324 20.87 8.52 -20.22
CA ALA A 324 19.99 7.55 -20.87
C ALA A 324 18.48 7.85 -20.76
N VAL A 325 18.05 8.58 -19.73
CA VAL A 325 16.64 8.97 -19.52
C VAL A 325 16.31 10.36 -20.07
N LYS A 326 17.32 11.13 -20.50
CA LYS A 326 17.15 12.53 -20.88
C LYS A 326 16.21 12.67 -22.09
N GLY A 327 15.17 13.49 -21.91
CA GLY A 327 14.19 13.78 -22.96
C GLY A 327 13.15 12.66 -23.20
N LYS A 328 13.14 11.61 -22.38
CA LYS A 328 12.11 10.57 -22.40
C LYS A 328 11.00 10.91 -21.41
N ASP A 329 9.75 10.62 -21.78
CA ASP A 329 8.62 10.66 -20.85
C ASP A 329 8.54 9.31 -20.10
N LEU A 330 9.11 9.30 -18.89
CA LEU A 330 9.19 8.12 -18.03
C LEU A 330 8.44 8.34 -16.70
N GLU A 331 7.50 9.28 -16.66
CA GLU A 331 6.64 9.51 -15.49
C GLU A 331 5.40 8.62 -15.59
N PHE A 332 5.42 7.47 -14.90
CA PHE A 332 4.33 6.49 -14.90
C PHE A 332 3.44 6.59 -13.65
N GLY A 333 3.82 7.42 -12.67
CA GLY A 333 3.20 7.43 -11.35
C GLY A 333 3.45 6.15 -10.55
N LEU A 334 4.53 5.42 -10.84
CA LEU A 334 4.90 4.19 -10.12
C LEU A 334 5.36 4.46 -8.70
N GLY A 335 4.96 3.58 -7.78
CA GLY A 335 5.49 3.45 -6.43
C GLY A 335 5.10 2.13 -5.79
N VAL A 336 5.43 1.99 -4.50
CA VAL A 336 5.30 0.72 -3.76
C VAL A 336 4.64 0.91 -2.39
N ASP A 337 4.01 -0.14 -1.90
CA ASP A 337 3.41 -0.26 -0.56
C ASP A 337 4.47 -0.66 0.47
N TYR A 338 5.26 0.32 0.95
CA TYR A 338 6.35 0.07 1.91
C TYR A 338 5.89 -0.55 3.23
N GLU A 339 4.60 -0.45 3.57
CA GLU A 339 4.03 -0.96 4.82
C GLU A 339 3.38 -2.34 4.66
N SER A 340 3.35 -2.92 3.44
CA SER A 340 2.60 -4.16 3.15
C SER A 340 1.14 -4.07 3.59
N SER A 341 0.54 -2.87 3.50
CA SER A 341 -0.79 -2.58 4.00
C SER A 341 -1.89 -3.00 3.02
N ILE A 342 -1.70 -2.82 1.72
CA ILE A 342 -2.59 -3.36 0.69
C ILE A 342 -2.21 -4.81 0.41
N GLY A 343 -0.97 -5.03 -0.02
CA GLY A 343 -0.50 -6.34 -0.48
C GLY A 343 0.81 -6.73 0.20
N LEU A 344 0.80 -7.82 0.97
CA LEU A 344 1.99 -8.36 1.61
C LEU A 344 2.52 -9.54 0.79
N ALA A 345 3.69 -9.37 0.17
CA ALA A 345 4.45 -10.46 -0.43
C ALA A 345 5.21 -11.22 0.66
N THR A 346 4.88 -12.49 0.86
CA THR A 346 5.48 -13.29 1.94
C THR A 346 6.94 -13.65 1.67
N VAL A 347 7.40 -13.60 0.43
CA VAL A 347 8.80 -13.82 0.07
C VAL A 347 9.72 -12.78 0.74
N PHE A 348 10.76 -13.27 1.42
CA PHE A 348 11.68 -12.50 2.28
C PHE A 348 11.07 -11.91 3.56
N ALA A 349 9.75 -12.02 3.75
CA ALA A 349 9.01 -11.61 4.94
C ALA A 349 8.43 -12.82 5.70
N GLU A 350 8.95 -14.03 5.44
CA GLU A 350 8.41 -15.29 5.98
C GLU A 350 8.40 -15.33 7.52
N ASP A 351 9.33 -14.62 8.16
CA ASP A 351 9.49 -14.57 9.61
C ASP A 351 8.85 -13.32 10.24
N ASP A 352 8.32 -12.39 9.44
CA ASP A 352 7.78 -11.12 9.94
C ASP A 352 6.32 -11.23 10.37
N THR A 353 5.62 -12.27 9.94
CA THR A 353 4.17 -12.35 10.06
C THR A 353 3.69 -13.40 11.06
N ASP A 354 2.51 -13.19 11.62
CA ASP A 354 1.80 -14.18 12.45
C ASP A 354 0.28 -14.02 12.32
N TRP A 355 -0.49 -15.01 12.79
CA TRP A 355 -1.95 -14.96 12.86
C TRP A 355 -2.38 -14.45 14.23
N LEU A 356 -2.73 -13.16 14.32
CA LEU A 356 -2.91 -12.46 15.59
C LEU A 356 -4.35 -11.96 15.77
N THR A 357 -4.87 -12.09 17.00
CA THR A 357 -6.14 -11.48 17.42
C THR A 357 -5.84 -10.24 18.25
N ALA A 358 -6.26 -9.06 17.78
CA ALA A 358 -5.86 -7.79 18.41
C ALA A 358 -6.36 -7.63 19.85
N SER A 359 -7.47 -8.26 20.24
CA SER A 359 -7.94 -8.28 21.62
C SER A 359 -7.22 -9.28 22.53
N ASN A 360 -6.40 -10.18 21.97
CA ASN A 360 -5.64 -11.17 22.73
C ASN A 360 -4.24 -10.65 23.08
N GLN A 361 -4.16 -9.88 24.18
CA GLN A 361 -2.93 -9.24 24.63
C GLN A 361 -1.77 -10.22 24.91
N GLU A 362 -2.06 -11.43 25.42
CA GLU A 362 -1.05 -12.46 25.67
C GLU A 362 -0.41 -12.94 24.36
N GLN A 363 -1.25 -13.15 23.33
CA GLN A 363 -0.77 -13.53 22.01
C GLN A 363 0.10 -12.43 21.37
N LEU A 364 -0.29 -11.16 21.50
CA LEU A 364 0.50 -10.04 20.99
C LEU A 364 1.86 -9.95 21.70
N GLU A 365 1.88 -10.06 23.03
CA GLU A 365 3.12 -10.04 23.82
C GLU A 365 4.03 -11.23 23.51
N GLN A 366 3.45 -12.39 23.23
CA GLN A 366 4.21 -13.56 22.78
C GLN A 366 4.83 -13.34 21.40
N ALA A 367 4.08 -12.77 20.45
CA ALA A 367 4.57 -12.50 19.10
C ALA A 367 5.74 -11.49 19.09
N ASP A 368 5.66 -10.45 19.92
CA ASP A 368 6.74 -9.50 20.17
C ASP A 368 7.96 -10.19 20.81
N SER A 369 7.73 -10.99 21.86
CA SER A 369 8.77 -11.68 22.62
C SER A 369 9.59 -12.64 21.76
N VAL A 370 8.93 -13.43 20.90
CA VAL A 370 9.58 -14.36 19.96
C VAL A 370 10.54 -13.63 19.00
N ARG A 371 10.24 -12.37 18.66
CA ARG A 371 11.05 -11.54 17.75
C ARG A 371 12.00 -10.58 18.47
N GLY A 372 12.03 -10.62 19.81
CA GLY A 372 12.85 -9.74 20.63
C GLY A 372 12.43 -8.27 20.58
N ILE A 373 11.15 -8.00 20.31
CA ILE A 373 10.60 -6.64 20.27
C ILE A 373 10.32 -6.17 21.71
N GLU A 374 10.93 -5.07 22.12
CA GLU A 374 10.63 -4.47 23.42
C GLU A 374 9.20 -3.93 23.46
N VAL A 375 8.52 -4.09 24.60
CA VAL A 375 7.12 -3.66 24.79
C VAL A 375 6.90 -2.17 24.46
N SER A 376 7.88 -1.31 24.72
CA SER A 376 7.83 0.12 24.39
C SER A 376 7.94 0.42 22.90
N SER A 377 8.48 -0.51 22.12
CA SER A 377 8.70 -0.41 20.68
C SER A 377 7.64 -1.18 19.87
N SER A 378 6.82 -1.98 20.55
CA SER A 378 5.72 -2.74 19.95
C SER A 378 4.73 -1.83 19.24
N ARG A 379 4.38 -2.22 18.00
CA ARG A 379 3.33 -1.58 17.21
C ARG A 379 2.01 -2.36 17.24
N LEU A 380 2.01 -3.55 17.86
CA LEU A 380 0.85 -4.45 17.96
C LEU A 380 -0.29 -3.89 18.83
N ARG A 381 -0.02 -2.92 19.70
CA ARG A 381 -1.03 -2.32 20.61
C ARG A 381 -1.95 -1.30 19.94
N ASN A 382 -1.61 -0.79 18.75
CA ASN A 382 -2.38 0.22 18.01
C ASN A 382 -2.96 -0.34 16.70
N THR A 383 -3.14 -1.65 16.62
CA THR A 383 -3.50 -2.34 15.39
C THR A 383 -4.99 -2.16 15.06
N LEU A 384 -5.32 -2.20 13.77
CA LEU A 384 -6.69 -2.19 13.23
C LEU A 384 -7.50 -0.89 13.39
N GLY A 385 -6.88 0.22 13.81
CA GLY A 385 -7.58 1.50 13.97
C GLY A 385 -8.25 1.99 12.67
N ASP A 386 -7.67 1.67 11.52
CA ASP A 386 -8.19 2.00 10.19
C ASP A 386 -9.36 1.10 9.75
N ILE A 387 -9.46 -0.13 10.27
CA ILE A 387 -10.54 -1.06 9.91
C ILE A 387 -11.63 -1.19 10.99
N ALA A 388 -11.41 -0.69 12.19
CA ALA A 388 -12.34 -0.81 13.32
C ALA A 388 -13.74 -0.22 13.03
N GLN A 389 -13.83 0.76 12.13
CA GLN A 389 -15.10 1.40 11.73
C GLN A 389 -15.68 0.84 10.42
N THR A 390 -15.01 -0.13 9.80
CA THR A 390 -15.52 -0.79 8.59
C THR A 390 -16.57 -1.84 8.95
N VAL A 391 -17.28 -2.34 7.92
CA VAL A 391 -18.27 -3.40 8.09
C VAL A 391 -17.63 -4.62 8.81
N PRO A 392 -18.24 -5.14 9.90
CA PRO A 392 -17.70 -6.27 10.65
C PRO A 392 -17.39 -7.50 9.78
N PRO A 393 -16.41 -8.34 10.15
CA PRO A 393 -15.96 -9.50 9.38
C PRO A 393 -17.12 -10.41 8.93
N PHE A 394 -17.96 -10.85 9.87
CA PHE A 394 -19.04 -11.81 9.57
C PHE A 394 -20.38 -11.17 9.18
N TRP A 395 -20.41 -9.86 8.94
CA TRP A 395 -21.64 -9.20 8.54
C TRP A 395 -22.07 -9.63 7.13
N THR A 396 -23.34 -10.01 7.01
CA THR A 396 -24.05 -10.36 5.77
C THR A 396 -25.28 -9.46 5.59
N PHE A 397 -25.77 -9.30 4.35
CA PHE A 397 -27.02 -8.54 4.10
C PHE A 397 -28.23 -9.22 4.73
N GLU A 398 -28.36 -10.53 4.50
CA GLU A 398 -29.39 -11.36 5.11
C GLU A 398 -29.00 -11.79 6.52
N ARG A 399 -29.99 -12.23 7.30
CA ARG A 399 -29.76 -12.75 8.65
C ARG A 399 -29.39 -14.24 8.56
N GLN A 400 -28.10 -14.51 8.67
CA GLN A 400 -27.54 -15.85 8.82
C GLN A 400 -27.16 -16.15 10.28
N ASP A 401 -26.96 -17.43 10.61
CA ASP A 401 -26.41 -17.86 11.90
C ASP A 401 -24.89 -17.65 11.92
N LEU A 402 -24.50 -16.38 12.02
CA LEU A 402 -23.12 -15.91 12.01
C LEU A 402 -22.90 -14.91 13.16
N PRO A 403 -21.68 -14.78 13.69
CA PRO A 403 -21.33 -13.76 14.69
C PRO A 403 -21.20 -12.36 14.05
N ARG A 404 -22.29 -11.85 13.48
CA ARG A 404 -22.33 -10.64 12.62
C ARG A 404 -21.84 -9.35 13.29
N GLU A 405 -21.92 -9.29 14.61
CA GLU A 405 -21.50 -8.13 15.41
C GLU A 405 -20.07 -8.27 15.97
N GLN A 406 -19.40 -9.39 15.70
CA GLN A 406 -18.02 -9.60 16.14
C GLN A 406 -17.11 -8.57 15.47
N PRO A 407 -16.39 -7.74 16.25
CA PRO A 407 -15.52 -6.72 15.68
C PRO A 407 -14.26 -7.34 15.09
N TRP A 408 -13.58 -6.60 14.21
CA TRP A 408 -12.27 -6.98 13.66
C TRP A 408 -11.22 -7.27 14.73
N SER A 409 -11.30 -6.62 15.90
CA SER A 409 -10.37 -6.84 17.01
C SER A 409 -10.42 -8.25 17.59
N ASP A 410 -11.56 -8.94 17.45
CA ASP A 410 -11.80 -10.27 18.01
C ASP A 410 -11.62 -11.38 16.96
N VAL A 411 -11.02 -11.04 15.82
CA VAL A 411 -10.74 -11.98 14.73
C VAL A 411 -9.24 -12.13 14.56
N SER A 412 -8.80 -13.37 14.31
CA SER A 412 -7.40 -13.66 13.98
C SER A 412 -7.09 -13.22 12.55
N LEU A 413 -6.13 -12.33 12.39
CA LEU A 413 -5.68 -11.80 11.11
C LEU A 413 -4.19 -12.10 10.91
N PHE A 414 -3.84 -12.50 9.70
CA PHE A 414 -2.45 -12.51 9.26
C PHE A 414 -1.91 -11.08 9.32
N THR A 415 -0.89 -10.86 10.14
CA THR A 415 -0.41 -9.54 10.55
C THR A 415 1.10 -9.52 10.50
N ASP A 416 1.68 -8.46 9.91
CA ASP A 416 3.10 -8.16 10.06
C ASP A 416 3.36 -7.65 11.47
N VAL A 417 4.19 -8.37 12.22
CA VAL A 417 4.44 -8.15 13.64
C VAL A 417 5.28 -6.89 13.87
N TRP A 418 6.17 -6.54 12.95
CA TRP A 418 7.05 -5.38 13.07
C TRP A 418 6.33 -4.07 12.82
N THR A 419 5.40 -4.06 11.85
CA THR A 419 4.58 -2.89 11.52
C THR A 419 3.29 -2.83 12.34
N GLY A 420 2.77 -3.97 12.79
CA GLY A 420 1.44 -4.13 13.36
C GLY A 420 0.31 -4.08 12.33
N ILE A 421 0.62 -4.19 11.03
CA ILE A 421 -0.38 -4.01 9.98
C ILE A 421 -0.86 -5.37 9.50
N ALA A 422 -2.18 -5.57 9.53
CA ALA A 422 -2.83 -6.68 8.83
C ALA A 422 -3.02 -6.28 7.35
N PRO A 423 -2.38 -6.95 6.37
CA PRO A 423 -2.61 -6.69 4.95
C PRO A 423 -4.07 -6.96 4.55
N ALA A 424 -4.52 -6.25 3.51
CA ALA A 424 -5.80 -6.55 2.90
C ALA A 424 -5.75 -7.75 1.95
N VAL A 425 -4.60 -7.95 1.30
CA VAL A 425 -4.31 -9.03 0.35
C VAL A 425 -3.00 -9.70 0.76
N ILE A 426 -3.02 -11.02 0.91
CA ILE A 426 -1.86 -11.84 1.24
C ILE A 426 -1.36 -12.51 -0.03
N HIS A 427 -0.09 -12.31 -0.37
CA HIS A 427 0.56 -12.98 -1.49
C HIS A 427 1.51 -14.06 -0.99
N HIS A 428 1.05 -15.31 -1.06
CA HIS A 428 1.71 -16.53 -0.59
C HIS A 428 2.76 -17.05 -1.57
N ASN A 429 3.71 -16.18 -1.93
CA ASN A 429 4.84 -16.48 -2.79
C ASN A 429 6.11 -16.93 -2.05
N ALA A 430 6.06 -17.06 -0.72
CA ALA A 430 7.12 -17.66 0.08
C ALA A 430 7.51 -19.05 -0.44
N HIS A 431 8.80 -19.24 -0.68
CA HIS A 431 9.34 -20.47 -1.27
C HIS A 431 10.39 -21.18 -0.40
N ARG A 432 10.90 -20.51 0.64
CA ARG A 432 11.95 -21.04 1.52
C ARG A 432 11.42 -22.24 2.30
N ASP A 433 12.26 -23.25 2.56
CA ASP A 433 11.94 -24.39 3.43
C ASP A 433 10.61 -25.10 3.11
N GLY A 434 10.18 -25.12 1.84
CA GLY A 434 8.92 -25.75 1.43
C GLY A 434 7.66 -24.94 1.74
N MET A 435 7.79 -23.67 2.14
CA MET A 435 6.69 -22.79 2.56
C MET A 435 5.60 -22.54 1.51
N LYS A 436 5.78 -23.00 0.26
CA LYS A 436 4.69 -23.05 -0.72
C LYS A 436 3.49 -23.89 -0.23
N SER A 437 3.72 -24.90 0.62
CA SER A 437 2.65 -25.74 1.19
C SER A 437 1.73 -24.97 2.16
N LEU A 438 2.18 -23.81 2.66
CA LEU A 438 1.38 -22.98 3.57
C LEU A 438 0.09 -22.46 2.92
N ARG A 439 0.02 -22.42 1.58
CA ARG A 439 -1.22 -22.15 0.82
C ARG A 439 -2.32 -23.19 1.01
N GLU A 440 -1.98 -24.36 1.51
CA GLU A 440 -2.95 -25.40 1.83
C GLU A 440 -3.07 -25.51 3.35
N GLU A 441 -1.95 -25.56 4.06
CA GLU A 441 -1.91 -25.75 5.51
C GLU A 441 -2.56 -24.60 6.29
N TRP A 442 -2.34 -23.34 5.88
CA TRP A 442 -2.88 -22.18 6.58
C TRP A 442 -4.27 -21.76 6.15
N TRP A 443 -4.87 -22.41 5.14
CA TRP A 443 -6.18 -22.00 4.64
C TRP A 443 -7.26 -22.02 5.75
N ASN A 444 -7.20 -22.99 6.67
CA ASN A 444 -8.07 -23.07 7.84
C ASN A 444 -7.91 -21.92 8.84
N ARG A 445 -6.85 -21.12 8.74
CA ARG A 445 -6.59 -19.99 9.62
C ARG A 445 -7.28 -18.71 9.15
N ALA A 446 -7.69 -18.65 7.87
CA ALA A 446 -8.46 -17.52 7.37
C ALA A 446 -9.78 -17.43 8.15
N TRP A 447 -10.08 -16.24 8.67
CA TRP A 447 -11.18 -16.05 9.62
C TRP A 447 -12.56 -16.44 9.11
N TYR A 448 -12.76 -16.42 7.79
CA TYR A 448 -14.02 -16.79 7.16
C TYR A 448 -14.13 -18.29 6.88
N GLN A 449 -13.05 -19.08 7.04
CA GLN A 449 -12.97 -20.42 6.47
C GLN A 449 -14.06 -21.36 7.04
N GLU A 450 -14.27 -21.36 8.36
CA GLU A 450 -15.33 -22.14 9.01
C GLU A 450 -16.75 -21.81 8.50
N HIS A 451 -16.94 -20.60 7.98
CA HIS A 451 -18.22 -20.08 7.51
C HIS A 451 -18.22 -19.80 5.99
N ALA A 452 -17.24 -20.29 5.25
CA ALA A 452 -16.95 -19.85 3.89
C ALA A 452 -18.15 -20.06 2.95
N ARG A 453 -18.82 -21.21 3.04
CA ARG A 453 -20.01 -21.50 2.22
C ARG A 453 -21.15 -20.54 2.51
N THR A 454 -21.47 -20.31 3.79
CA THR A 454 -22.55 -19.42 4.20
C THR A 454 -22.26 -17.97 3.81
N LEU A 455 -21.03 -17.51 4.01
CA LEU A 455 -20.60 -16.16 3.64
C LEU A 455 -20.64 -15.96 2.11
N TYR A 456 -20.18 -16.94 1.34
CA TYR A 456 -20.20 -16.86 -0.12
C TYR A 456 -21.62 -16.93 -0.69
N ASN A 457 -22.48 -17.79 -0.16
CA ASN A 457 -23.91 -17.82 -0.50
C ASN A 457 -24.57 -16.45 -0.26
N SER A 458 -24.28 -15.82 0.88
CA SER A 458 -24.82 -14.49 1.16
C SER A 458 -24.27 -13.42 0.21
N HIS A 459 -23.00 -13.50 -0.19
CA HIS A 459 -22.43 -12.59 -1.19
C HIS A 459 -23.20 -12.67 -2.51
N VAL A 460 -23.44 -13.89 -3.01
CA VAL A 460 -24.11 -14.16 -4.29
C VAL A 460 -25.48 -13.48 -4.37
N ILE A 461 -26.28 -13.54 -3.30
CA ILE A 461 -27.63 -12.94 -3.30
C ILE A 461 -27.69 -11.49 -2.81
N ALA A 462 -26.56 -10.93 -2.34
CA ALA A 462 -26.56 -9.57 -1.80
C ALA A 462 -26.91 -8.55 -2.90
N PRO A 463 -27.68 -7.50 -2.60
CA PRO A 463 -28.02 -6.49 -3.58
C PRO A 463 -26.77 -5.73 -4.06
N LEU A 464 -26.85 -5.16 -5.26
CA LEU A 464 -25.83 -4.24 -5.75
C LEU A 464 -25.80 -2.98 -4.88
N GLY A 465 -24.59 -2.56 -4.51
CA GLY A 465 -24.37 -1.39 -3.68
C GLY A 465 -22.93 -0.91 -3.79
N PRO A 466 -22.62 0.26 -3.21
CA PRO A 466 -21.24 0.72 -3.12
C PRO A 466 -20.35 -0.27 -2.37
N LEU A 467 -19.14 -0.45 -2.88
CA LEU A 467 -18.07 -1.19 -2.21
C LEU A 467 -17.48 -0.38 -1.05
N ALA A 468 -17.37 0.94 -1.25
CA ALA A 468 -16.70 1.86 -0.34
C ALA A 468 -16.99 3.32 -0.68
N ILE A 469 -16.72 4.22 0.27
CA ILE A 469 -16.61 5.66 0.03
C ILE A 469 -15.19 6.07 0.43
N SER A 470 -14.38 6.48 -0.54
CA SER A 470 -12.97 6.82 -0.31
C SER A 470 -12.45 7.76 -1.40
N GLY A 471 -11.45 8.58 -1.06
CA GLY A 471 -10.86 9.56 -1.99
C GLY A 471 -11.88 10.57 -2.54
N GLY A 472 -12.93 10.87 -1.77
CA GLY A 472 -14.03 11.77 -2.19
C GLY A 472 -14.99 11.17 -3.22
N LYS A 473 -15.00 9.84 -3.41
CA LYS A 473 -15.85 9.14 -4.38
C LYS A 473 -16.55 7.94 -3.77
N GLN A 474 -17.71 7.60 -4.34
CA GLN A 474 -18.36 6.32 -4.13
C GLN A 474 -17.84 5.31 -5.15
N TRP A 475 -17.33 4.18 -4.66
CA TRP A 475 -16.75 3.11 -5.48
C TRP A 475 -17.76 1.98 -5.65
N TRP A 476 -17.95 1.52 -6.89
CA TRP A 476 -18.86 0.45 -7.26
C TRP A 476 -18.12 -0.72 -7.90
N SER A 477 -18.75 -1.90 -7.89
CA SER A 477 -18.25 -3.06 -8.64
C SER A 477 -18.31 -2.78 -10.14
N SER A 478 -17.24 -3.10 -10.87
CA SER A 478 -17.23 -3.09 -12.33
C SER A 478 -18.11 -4.17 -12.95
N GLU A 479 -18.45 -5.21 -12.19
CA GLU A 479 -19.25 -6.36 -12.63
C GLU A 479 -20.47 -6.51 -11.71
N ASP A 480 -21.66 -6.56 -12.31
CA ASP A 480 -22.92 -6.72 -11.58
C ASP A 480 -23.22 -8.20 -11.24
N TRP A 481 -22.57 -9.12 -11.95
CA TRP A 481 -22.78 -10.56 -11.80
C TRP A 481 -21.89 -11.11 -10.68
N LYS A 482 -22.38 -12.13 -9.98
CA LYS A 482 -21.70 -12.78 -8.84
C LYS A 482 -21.68 -14.30 -9.01
N GLY A 483 -20.90 -14.98 -8.15
CA GLY A 483 -20.85 -16.44 -8.15
C GLY A 483 -20.04 -17.05 -9.30
N GLY A 484 -18.98 -16.36 -9.71
CA GLY A 484 -18.13 -16.77 -10.82
C GLY A 484 -17.16 -15.66 -11.20
N ALA A 485 -16.73 -15.69 -12.45
CA ALA A 485 -15.82 -14.69 -12.99
C ALA A 485 -16.16 -14.32 -14.43
N ARG A 486 -15.82 -13.09 -14.79
CA ARG A 486 -15.87 -12.63 -16.18
C ARG A 486 -14.64 -13.12 -16.92
N ILE A 487 -14.80 -13.60 -18.15
CA ILE A 487 -13.72 -14.04 -19.02
C ILE A 487 -13.79 -13.32 -20.36
N ASP A 488 -12.69 -13.32 -21.11
CA ASP A 488 -12.72 -12.89 -22.50
C ASP A 488 -13.63 -13.81 -23.32
N PRO A 489 -14.33 -13.30 -24.36
CA PRO A 489 -15.21 -14.10 -25.19
C PRO A 489 -14.49 -15.32 -25.75
N GLN A 490 -14.98 -16.52 -25.39
CA GLN A 490 -14.40 -17.77 -25.86
C GLN A 490 -14.73 -17.99 -27.33
N ALA A 491 -13.73 -18.27 -28.17
CA ALA A 491 -13.90 -18.34 -29.62
C ALA A 491 -14.93 -19.39 -30.09
N SER A 492 -15.15 -20.44 -29.30
CA SER A 492 -16.07 -21.54 -29.60
C SER A 492 -17.52 -21.29 -29.13
N THR A 493 -17.71 -20.63 -27.98
CA THR A 493 -19.03 -20.50 -27.33
C THR A 493 -19.54 -19.05 -27.26
N ASN A 494 -18.65 -18.06 -27.46
CA ASN A 494 -18.89 -16.64 -27.14
C ASN A 494 -19.30 -16.41 -25.68
N GLU A 495 -19.13 -17.39 -24.80
CA GLU A 495 -19.35 -17.23 -23.36
C GLU A 495 -18.36 -16.23 -22.81
N THR A 496 -18.88 -15.34 -21.96
CA THR A 496 -18.09 -14.30 -21.30
C THR A 496 -18.12 -14.47 -19.79
N TRP A 497 -18.81 -15.48 -19.26
CA TRP A 497 -18.93 -15.74 -17.84
C TRP A 497 -18.62 -17.21 -17.59
N VAL A 498 -17.79 -17.48 -16.60
CA VAL A 498 -17.58 -18.83 -16.06
C VAL A 498 -18.17 -18.87 -14.66
N ARG A 499 -19.05 -19.84 -14.41
CA ARG A 499 -19.65 -20.02 -13.07
C ARG A 499 -18.58 -20.55 -12.12
N TYR A 500 -18.70 -20.23 -10.84
CA TYR A 500 -17.74 -20.71 -9.84
C TYR A 500 -17.64 -22.24 -9.86
N GLU A 501 -18.77 -22.94 -9.96
CA GLU A 501 -18.78 -24.40 -10.04
C GLU A 501 -18.21 -24.97 -11.34
N GLU A 502 -18.19 -24.23 -12.44
CA GLU A 502 -17.53 -24.66 -13.68
C GLU A 502 -16.00 -24.54 -13.57
N MET A 503 -15.55 -23.51 -12.86
CA MET A 503 -14.14 -23.25 -12.60
C MET A 503 -13.58 -24.13 -11.46
N CYS A 504 -14.41 -24.55 -10.50
CA CYS A 504 -13.96 -25.11 -9.23
C CYS A 504 -14.47 -26.53 -8.93
N ASP A 505 -15.15 -27.19 -9.88
CA ASP A 505 -15.67 -28.55 -9.70
C ASP A 505 -14.56 -29.51 -9.23
N GLY A 506 -14.80 -30.20 -8.12
CA GLY A 506 -13.88 -31.18 -7.55
C GLY A 506 -12.83 -30.58 -6.60
N THR A 507 -12.86 -29.27 -6.34
CA THR A 507 -11.95 -28.61 -5.39
C THR A 507 -12.61 -28.26 -4.05
N GLU A 508 -13.91 -28.48 -3.92
CA GLU A 508 -14.71 -27.96 -2.80
C GLU A 508 -14.33 -28.53 -1.44
N ASP A 509 -13.87 -29.77 -1.39
CA ASP A 509 -13.34 -30.38 -0.17
C ASP A 509 -12.09 -29.66 0.33
N GLU A 510 -11.29 -29.07 -0.55
CA GLU A 510 -10.12 -28.27 -0.19
C GLU A 510 -10.46 -26.79 0.04
N VAL A 511 -11.42 -26.25 -0.72
CA VAL A 511 -11.74 -24.82 -0.69
C VAL A 511 -12.72 -24.48 0.45
N PHE A 512 -13.77 -25.27 0.65
CA PHE A 512 -14.74 -25.03 1.72
C PHE A 512 -14.42 -25.83 3.00
N ARG A 513 -13.87 -27.05 2.86
CA ARG A 513 -13.54 -27.98 3.97
C ARG A 513 -14.67 -28.19 4.99
N ASP A 514 -15.92 -28.13 4.52
CA ASP A 514 -17.12 -28.29 5.35
C ASP A 514 -17.78 -29.68 5.22
N GLY A 515 -17.27 -30.52 4.33
CA GLY A 515 -17.81 -31.87 4.08
C GLY A 515 -19.20 -31.88 3.44
N LEU A 516 -19.68 -30.75 2.92
CA LEU A 516 -20.99 -30.64 2.26
C LEU A 516 -20.94 -30.99 0.77
N GLY A 517 -19.76 -31.28 0.24
CA GLY A 517 -19.54 -31.62 -1.17
C GLY A 517 -19.61 -30.41 -2.11
N PRO A 518 -19.98 -30.63 -3.39
CA PRO A 518 -19.94 -29.58 -4.41
C PRO A 518 -20.72 -28.32 -4.03
N TRP A 519 -20.24 -27.17 -4.48
CA TRP A 519 -20.97 -25.91 -4.40
C TRP A 519 -21.62 -25.64 -5.76
N ARG A 520 -22.85 -25.12 -5.76
CA ARG A 520 -23.60 -24.80 -6.97
C ARG A 520 -24.25 -23.44 -6.82
N LEU A 521 -24.13 -22.61 -7.86
CA LEU A 521 -24.82 -21.34 -7.93
C LEU A 521 -26.34 -21.59 -8.00
N PRO A 522 -27.18 -20.91 -7.20
CA PRO A 522 -28.63 -21.07 -7.24
C PRO A 522 -29.18 -20.85 -8.66
N ASP A 523 -30.13 -21.68 -9.09
CA ASP A 523 -30.71 -21.63 -10.44
C ASP A 523 -31.48 -20.33 -10.75
N ASP A 524 -31.86 -19.58 -9.71
CA ASP A 524 -32.59 -18.32 -9.77
C ASP A 524 -31.70 -17.07 -9.72
N HIS A 525 -30.37 -17.24 -9.74
CA HIS A 525 -29.38 -16.16 -9.75
C HIS A 525 -29.11 -15.57 -11.14
#